data_AF-A0A3M1YED9-F1
#
_entry.id   AF-A0A3M1YED9-F1
#
_cell.length_a   1.000
_cell.length_b   1.000
_cell.length_c   1.000
_cell.angle_alpha   90.00
_cell.angle_beta   90.00
_cell.angle_gamma   90.00
#
_symmetry.space_group_name_H-M   'P 1'
#
loop_
_entity.id
_entity.type
_entity.pdbx_description
1 polymer ?
#
loop_
_entity_poly.entity_id
_entity_poly.type
_entity_poly.pdbx_seq_one_letter_code
_entity_poly.pdbx_strand_id
1 'polypeptide(L)'
;MLQLNQTQQNIIYDYSYVYKLVYGQEPTTDYVGNQWYKVNGEMVHHRMLLDQIEHLRDLARRKQQRHCNKSAIRRLIDKLKLL
;
A
#
# COMPACT_ATOMS: atom_id res chain seq x y z
N MET A 1 23.26 -4.51 -0.68
CA MET A 1 21.86 -4.07 -0.44
C MET A 1 21.73 -3.80 1.04
N LEU A 2 21.53 -2.55 1.44
CA LEU A 2 21.44 -2.14 2.85
C LEU A 2 20.09 -2.60 3.40
N GLN A 3 20.06 -3.67 4.19
CA GLN A 3 18.96 -3.91 5.13
C GLN A 3 19.05 -2.80 6.20
N LEU A 4 18.41 -1.66 5.93
CA LEU A 4 18.08 -0.70 6.98
C LEU A 4 17.35 -1.50 8.07
N ASN A 5 17.84 -1.41 9.31
CA ASN A 5 17.22 -2.00 10.49
C ASN A 5 15.82 -1.40 10.68
N GLN A 6 14.84 -1.88 9.90
CA GLN A 6 13.46 -1.49 10.06
C GLN A 6 12.95 -2.12 11.34
N THR A 7 12.54 -1.28 12.29
CA THR A 7 11.90 -1.73 13.51
C THR A 7 10.57 -2.40 13.15
N GLN A 8 10.13 -3.37 13.97
CA GLN A 8 8.89 -4.11 13.74
C GLN A 8 7.68 -3.19 13.59
N GLN A 9 7.68 -2.09 14.33
CA GLN A 9 6.67 -1.04 14.26
C GLN A 9 6.65 -0.33 12.90
N ASN A 10 7.81 -0.08 12.29
CA ASN A 10 7.87 0.56 10.98
C ASN A 10 7.28 -0.34 9.89
N ILE A 11 7.50 -1.65 9.98
CA ILE A 11 6.96 -2.62 9.01
C ILE A 11 5.44 -2.73 9.13
N ILE A 12 4.93 -2.79 10.37
CA ILE A 12 3.48 -2.76 10.64
C ILE A 12 2.87 -1.46 10.12
N TYR A 13 3.49 -0.32 10.42
CA TYR A 13 3.04 0.98 9.95
C TYR A 13 3.02 1.06 8.43
N ASP A 14 4.11 0.67 7.78
CA ASP A 14 4.23 0.66 6.32
C ASP A 14 3.14 -0.21 5.71
N TYR A 15 3.01 -1.46 6.15
CA TYR A 15 1.99 -2.39 5.64
C TYR A 15 0.59 -1.82 5.79
N SER A 16 0.22 -1.36 6.99
CA SER A 16 -1.10 -0.79 7.26
C SER A 16 -1.38 0.45 6.41
N TYR A 17 -0.38 1.32 6.25
CA TYR A 17 -0.50 2.52 5.43
C TYR A 17 -0.75 2.16 3.96
N VAL A 18 0.07 1.30 3.35
CA VAL A 18 -0.10 0.98 1.92
C VAL A 18 -1.35 0.16 1.67
N TYR A 19 -1.70 -0.75 2.58
CA TYR A 19 -2.95 -1.50 2.51
C TYR A 19 -4.16 -0.57 2.50
N LYS A 20 -4.18 0.43 3.39
CA LYS A 20 -5.24 1.44 3.43
C LYS A 20 -5.32 2.27 2.15
N LEU A 21 -4.19 2.64 1.55
CA LEU A 21 -4.18 3.34 0.26
C LEU A 21 -4.79 2.50 -0.88
N VAL A 22 -4.57 1.19 -0.86
CA VAL A 22 -5.08 0.30 -1.91
C VAL A 22 -6.54 -0.05 -1.65
N TYR A 23 -6.91 -0.47 -0.45
CA TYR A 23 -8.23 -1.06 -0.18
C TYR A 23 -9.19 -0.15 0.58
N GLY A 24 -8.71 0.99 1.12
CA GLY A 24 -9.54 1.94 1.87
C GLY A 24 -9.89 1.48 3.29
N GLN A 25 -9.33 0.37 3.77
CA GLN A 25 -9.55 -0.21 5.09
C GLN A 25 -8.23 -0.43 5.80
N GLU A 26 -8.22 -0.41 7.14
CA GLU A 26 -7.02 -0.72 7.94
C GLU A 26 -6.95 -2.22 8.21
N PRO A 27 -5.80 -2.87 7.96
CA PRO A 27 -5.59 -4.27 8.34
C PRO A 27 -5.28 -4.37 9.83
N THR A 28 -5.69 -5.47 10.47
CA THR A 28 -5.21 -5.81 11.82
C THR A 28 -3.85 -6.47 11.70
N THR A 29 -2.80 -5.86 12.25
CA THR A 29 -1.42 -6.33 12.08
C THR A 29 -0.66 -6.27 13.39
N ASP A 30 -0.20 -7.42 13.88
CA ASP A 30 0.56 -7.54 15.12
C ASP A 30 1.88 -8.29 14.90
N TYR A 31 2.94 -7.87 15.60
CA TYR A 31 4.20 -8.62 15.63
C TYR A 31 4.13 -9.72 16.69
N VAL A 32 4.33 -10.97 16.28
CA VAL A 32 4.22 -12.15 17.16
C VAL A 32 5.58 -12.55 17.74
N GLY A 33 6.68 -12.15 17.10
CA GLY A 33 8.04 -12.55 17.49
C GLY A 33 8.71 -13.41 16.42
N ASN A 34 10.03 -13.58 16.51
CA ASN A 34 10.82 -14.41 15.60
C ASN A 34 10.53 -14.15 14.11
N GLN A 35 10.42 -12.88 13.71
CA GLN A 35 10.11 -12.49 12.33
C GLN A 35 8.70 -12.92 11.85
N TRP A 36 7.78 -13.27 12.75
CA TRP A 36 6.39 -13.57 12.40
C TRP A 36 5.46 -12.42 12.76
N TYR A 37 4.48 -12.21 11.90
CA TYR A 37 3.41 -11.25 12.07
C TYR A 37 2.07 -11.96 11.95
N LYS A 38 1.06 -11.43 12.63
CA LYS A 38 -0.33 -11.83 12.46
C LYS A 38 -1.04 -10.73 11.68
N VAL A 39 -1.52 -11.04 10.49
CA VAL A 39 -2.21 -10.12 9.58
C VAL A 39 -3.62 -10.62 9.35
N ASN A 40 -4.62 -9.85 9.77
CA ASN A 40 -6.05 -10.22 9.66
C ASN A 40 -6.37 -11.64 10.19
N GLY A 41 -5.63 -12.11 11.19
CA GLY A 41 -5.77 -13.45 11.76
C GLY A 41 -4.78 -14.50 11.22
N GLU A 42 -4.10 -14.23 10.10
CA GLU A 42 -3.18 -15.15 9.44
C GLU A 42 -1.72 -14.92 9.82
N MET A 43 -0.93 -15.98 9.94
CA MET A 43 0.50 -15.89 10.25
C MET A 43 1.31 -15.67 8.98
N VAL A 44 2.04 -14.55 8.94
CA VAL A 44 2.85 -14.13 7.79
C VAL A 44 4.29 -13.95 8.25
N HIS A 45 5.22 -14.58 7.54
CA HIS A 45 6.65 -14.41 7.80
C HIS A 45 7.13 -13.04 7.29
N HIS A 46 8.10 -12.44 7.98
CA HIS A 46 8.67 -11.11 7.69
C HIS A 46 9.01 -10.89 6.23
N ARG A 47 9.70 -11.85 5.62
CA ARG A 47 10.06 -11.77 4.20
C ARG A 47 8.83 -11.65 3.30
N MET A 48 7.81 -12.47 3.57
CA MET A 48 6.56 -12.44 2.82
C MET A 48 5.81 -11.13 3.04
N LEU A 49 5.82 -10.59 4.27
CA LEU A 49 5.21 -9.30 4.56
C LEU A 49 5.89 -8.15 3.82
N LEU A 50 7.23 -8.14 3.74
CA LEU A 50 7.98 -7.16 2.95
C LEU A 50 7.65 -7.26 1.46
N ASP A 51 7.58 -8.48 0.91
CA ASP A 51 7.20 -8.69 -0.49
C ASP A 51 5.77 -8.18 -0.76
N GLN A 52 4.84 -8.39 0.18
CA GLN A 52 3.48 -7.85 0.11
C GLN A 52 3.45 -6.32 0.18
N ILE A 53 4.28 -5.69 1.01
CA ILE A 53 4.39 -4.22 1.06
C ILE A 53 4.81 -3.67 -0.31
N GLU A 54 5.82 -4.25 -0.94
CA GLU A 54 6.25 -3.83 -2.29
C GLU A 54 5.14 -4.02 -3.33
N HIS A 55 4.44 -5.15 -3.27
CA HIS A 55 3.30 -5.40 -4.15
C HIS A 55 2.17 -4.38 -3.96
N LEU A 56 1.84 -4.03 -2.71
CA LEU A 56 0.84 -3.01 -2.40
C LEU A 56 1.28 -1.61 -2.86
N ARG A 57 2.57 -1.28 -2.76
CA ARG A 57 3.13 -0.03 -3.28
C ARG A 57 2.95 0.07 -4.79
N ASP A 58 3.19 -1.02 -5.51
CA ASP A 58 2.93 -1.08 -6.95
C ASP A 58 1.46 -0.86 -7.29
N LEU A 59 0.55 -1.51 -6.57
CA LEU A 59 -0.89 -1.33 -6.77
C LEU A 59 -1.35 0.09 -6.46
N ALA A 60 -0.84 0.69 -5.38
CA ALA A 60 -1.13 2.07 -5.01
C ALA A 60 -0.68 3.05 -6.10
N ARG A 61 0.54 2.90 -6.62
CA ARG A 61 1.06 3.73 -7.73
C ARG A 61 0.17 3.63 -8.97
N ARG A 62 -0.24 2.42 -9.36
CA ARG A 62 -1.13 2.19 -10.51
C ARG A 62 -2.51 2.81 -10.30
N LYS A 63 -3.09 2.71 -9.09
CA LYS A 63 -4.37 3.35 -8.76
C LYS A 63 -4.28 4.87 -8.84
N GLN A 64 -3.21 5.46 -8.32
CA GLN A 64 -3.00 6.91 -8.37
C GLN A 64 -2.87 7.42 -9.81
N GLN A 65 -2.10 6.73 -10.66
CA GLN A 65 -1.98 7.06 -12.08
C GLN A 65 -3.35 7.01 -12.80
N ARG A 66 -4.15 5.97 -12.54
CA ARG A 66 -5.50 5.85 -13.14
C ARG A 66 -6.43 6.97 -12.70
N HIS A 67 -6.36 7.40 -11.44
CA HIS A 67 -7.17 8.52 -10.93
C HIS A 67 -6.75 9.86 -11.55
N CYS A 68 -5.44 10.11 -11.67
CA CYS A 68 -4.89 11.30 -12.32
C CYS A 68 -5.31 11.40 -13.80
N ASN A 69 -5.26 10.30 -14.54
CA ASN A 69 -5.68 10.29 -15.95
C ASN A 69 -7.17 10.62 -16.11
N LYS A 70 -8.04 10.12 -15.22
CA LYS A 70 -9.47 10.45 -15.24
C LYS A 70 -9.72 11.94 -15.02
N SER A 71 -9.00 12.59 -14.10
CA SER A 71 -9.18 14.02 -13.84
C SER A 71 -8.64 14.89 -14.99
N ALA A 72 -7.53 14.49 -15.62
CA ALA A 72 -6.99 15.17 -16.80
C ALA A 72 -7.95 15.09 -17.99
N ILE A 73 -8.50 13.91 -18.29
CA ILE A 73 -9.49 13.72 -19.36
C ILE A 73 -10.76 14.51 -19.05
N ARG A 74 -11.24 14.50 -17.80
CA ARG A 74 -12.42 15.26 -17.41
C ARG A 74 -12.22 16.76 -17.63
N ARG A 75 -11.06 17.31 -17.23
CA ARG A 75 -10.70 18.72 -17.48
C ARG A 75 -10.64 19.05 -18.97
N LEU A 76 -10.17 18.12 -19.80
CA LEU A 76 -10.15 18.30 -21.24
C LEU A 76 -11.57 18.33 -21.82
N ILE A 77 -12.43 17.39 -21.42
CA ILE A 77 -13.84 17.36 -21.84
C ILE A 77 -14.56 18.64 -21.42
N ASP A 78 -14.36 19.10 -20.18
CA ASP A 78 -15.02 20.30 -19.67
C ASP A 78 -14.57 21.55 -20.44
N LYS A 79 -13.30 21.63 -20.87
CA LYS A 79 -12.81 22.70 -21.76
C LYS A 79 -13.43 22.65 -23.15
N LEU A 80 -13.65 21.46 -23.70
CA LEU A 80 -14.22 21.30 -25.05
C LEU A 80 -15.72 21.61 -25.11
N LYS A 81 -16.45 21.45 -24.00
CA LYS A 81 -17.89 21.79 -23.91
C LYS A 81 -18.17 23.29 -23.71
N LEU A 82 -17.14 24.06 -23.38
CA LEU A 82 -17.22 25.52 -23.21
C LEU A 82 -16.93 26.29 -24.51
N LEU A 83 -16.57 25.57 -25.58
CA LEU A 83 -16.49 26.05 -26.96
C LEU A 83 -17.81 25.78 -27.68
#